data_AF-A0A4Q7KLI3-F1
#
_entry.id   AF-A0A4Q7KLI3-F1
#
_cell.length_a   1.000
_cell.length_b   1.000
_cell.length_c   1.000
_cell.angle_alpha   90.00
_cell.angle_beta   90.00
_cell.angle_gamma   90.00
#
_symmetry.space_group_name_H-M   'P 1'
#
loop_
_entity.id
_entity.type
_entity.pdbx_description
1 polymer ?
#
loop_
_entity_poly.entity_id
_entity_poly.type
_entity_poly.pdbx_seq_one_letter_code
_entity_poly.pdbx_strand_id
1 'polypeptide(L)'
;MGFEVDPQAVRGFAEVFNQAKVQVEQIEGTVADTAAKAPDFGNSWHAEGQEFEAGMKMLSQDLGRLAANFGNLHANLLQGTDVIVHADSAANQNVKAINMQLPGGR
;
A
#
# COMPACT_ATOMS: atom_id res chain seq x y z
N MET A 1 -10.86 28.80 -3.49
CA MET A 1 -10.73 27.79 -2.43
C MET A 1 -10.03 26.60 -3.05
N GLY A 2 -8.69 26.57 -2.99
CA GLY A 2 -7.94 25.41 -3.45
C GLY A 2 -8.08 24.33 -2.39
N PHE A 3 -8.46 23.12 -2.78
CA PHE A 3 -8.25 21.94 -1.95
C PHE A 3 -6.73 21.72 -1.91
N GLU A 4 -6.03 22.45 -1.02
CA GLU A 4 -4.65 22.14 -0.68
C GLU A 4 -4.67 20.79 0.04
N VAL A 5 -4.36 19.74 -0.71
CA VAL A 5 -4.19 18.40 -0.17
C VAL A 5 -3.00 18.47 0.77
N ASP A 6 -3.22 18.32 2.08
CA ASP A 6 -2.13 18.31 3.06
C ASP A 6 -1.19 17.11 2.81
N PRO A 7 0.07 17.35 2.37
CA PRO A 7 1.03 16.29 2.08
C PRO A 7 1.30 15.38 3.29
N GLN A 8 1.23 15.92 4.50
CA GLN A 8 1.44 15.15 5.72
C GLN A 8 0.26 14.22 6.01
N ALA A 9 -0.96 14.70 5.80
CA ALA A 9 -2.16 13.88 5.92
C ALA A 9 -2.15 12.72 4.89
N VAL A 10 -1.75 12.98 3.64
CA VAL A 10 -1.67 11.93 2.60
C VAL A 10 -0.57 10.92 2.93
N ARG A 11 0.60 11.36 3.39
CA ARG A 11 1.67 10.44 3.84
C ARG A 11 1.23 9.59 5.03
N GLY A 12 0.55 10.19 6.01
CA GLY A 12 0.00 9.46 7.15
C GLY A 12 -1.04 8.42 6.72
N PHE A 13 -1.91 8.77 5.77
CA PHE A 13 -2.89 7.82 5.23
C PHE A 13 -2.23 6.73 4.37
N ALA A 14 -1.19 7.06 3.59
CA ALA A 14 -0.40 6.09 2.85
C ALA A 14 0.23 5.06 3.79
N GLU A 15 0.76 5.49 4.94
CA GLU A 15 1.37 4.59 5.92
C GLU A 15 0.38 3.57 6.49
N VAL A 16 -0.92 3.91 6.60
CA VAL A 16 -1.96 2.95 6.99
C VAL A 16 -2.02 1.77 6.02
N PHE A 17 -1.91 2.02 4.71
CA PHE A 17 -1.86 0.93 3.71
C PHE A 17 -0.57 0.12 3.80
N ASN A 18 0.57 0.76 4.10
CA ASN A 18 1.81 0.04 4.32
C ASN A 18 1.72 -0.89 5.55
N GLN A 19 1.15 -0.41 6.66
CA GLN A 19 0.90 -1.22 7.85
C GLN A 19 -0.08 -2.38 7.57
N ALA A 20 -1.17 -2.11 6.84
CA ALA A 20 -2.13 -3.13 6.44
C ALA A 20 -1.47 -4.20 5.54
N LYS A 21 -0.62 -3.80 4.59
CA LYS A 21 0.18 -4.72 3.77
C LYS A 21 0.99 -5.66 4.65
N VAL A 22 1.78 -5.13 5.59
CA VAL A 22 2.64 -5.94 6.47
C VAL A 22 1.82 -6.93 7.29
N GLN A 23 0.65 -6.53 7.80
CA GLN A 23 -0.23 -7.43 8.53
C GLN A 23 -0.77 -8.55 7.63
N VAL A 24 -1.16 -8.24 6.39
CA VAL A 24 -1.63 -9.26 5.44
C VAL A 24 -0.50 -10.23 5.07
N GLU A 25 0.72 -9.74 4.86
CA GLU A 25 1.90 -10.61 4.58
C GLU A 25 2.20 -11.56 5.76
N GLN A 26 2.03 -11.10 7.00
CA GLN A 26 2.18 -11.95 8.19
C GLN A 26 1.11 -13.05 8.26
N ILE A 27 -0.14 -12.69 7.96
CA ILE A 27 -1.25 -13.65 7.90
C ILE A 27 -1.03 -14.64 6.76
N GLU A 28 -0.61 -14.18 5.59
CA GLU A 28 -0.27 -15.04 4.44
C GLU A 28 0.80 -16.06 4.82
N GLY A 29 1.88 -15.63 5.47
CA GLY A 29 2.93 -16.53 5.95
C GLY A 29 2.37 -17.60 6.89
N THR A 30 1.52 -17.21 7.83
CA THR A 30 0.87 -18.15 8.76
C THR A 30 -0.06 -19.15 8.04
N VAL A 31 -0.81 -18.69 7.06
CA VAL A 31 -1.73 -19.51 6.24
C VAL A 31 -0.96 -20.45 5.33
N ALA A 32 0.12 -19.98 4.70
CA ALA A 32 0.99 -20.80 3.86
C ALA A 32 1.73 -21.88 4.68
N ASP A 33 2.06 -21.56 5.93
CA ASP A 33 2.71 -22.47 6.88
C ASP A 33 1.76 -23.47 7.54
N THR A 34 0.46 -23.47 7.19
CA THR A 34 -0.48 -24.45 7.74
C THR A 34 -0.02 -25.85 7.34
N ALA A 35 0.52 -26.59 8.32
CA ALA A 35 1.24 -27.86 8.07
C ALA A 35 0.33 -29.02 7.65
N ALA A 36 -0.99 -28.89 7.84
CA ALA A 36 -1.94 -29.93 7.52
C ALA A 36 -2.06 -30.14 6.00
N LYS A 37 -1.75 -31.34 5.55
CA LYS A 37 -1.85 -31.83 4.17
C LYS A 37 -2.97 -32.83 4.05
N ALA A 38 -3.44 -33.09 2.83
CA ALA A 38 -4.53 -34.04 2.59
C ALA A 38 -4.37 -35.41 3.30
N PRO A 39 -3.15 -35.99 3.42
CA PRO A 39 -2.95 -37.23 4.18
C PRO A 39 -3.22 -37.12 5.69
N ASP A 40 -3.08 -35.94 6.28
CA ASP A 40 -3.24 -35.72 7.74
C ASP A 40 -4.71 -35.84 8.19
N PHE A 41 -5.65 -35.76 7.26
CA PHE A 41 -7.09 -35.90 7.50
C PHE A 41 -7.53 -37.39 7.59
N GLY A 42 -6.65 -38.31 7.20
CA GLY A 42 -6.91 -39.75 7.19
C GLY A 42 -7.76 -40.22 6.00
N ASN A 43 -7.75 -41.54 5.77
CA ASN A 43 -8.31 -42.14 4.56
C ASN A 43 -9.81 -41.88 4.36
N SER A 44 -10.59 -41.74 5.44
CA SER A 44 -12.03 -41.50 5.36
C SER A 44 -12.40 -40.06 5.02
N TRP A 45 -11.46 -39.12 5.13
CA TRP A 45 -11.66 -37.68 4.88
C TRP A 45 -10.69 -37.15 3.82
N HIS A 46 -10.25 -38.02 2.92
CA HIS A 46 -9.20 -37.69 1.96
C HIS A 46 -9.64 -36.60 0.97
N ALA A 47 -10.91 -36.60 0.57
CA ALA A 47 -11.45 -35.58 -0.33
C ALA A 47 -11.47 -34.21 0.35
N GLU A 48 -11.92 -34.15 1.60
CA GLU A 48 -11.96 -32.94 2.41
C GLU A 48 -10.55 -32.41 2.69
N GLY A 49 -9.57 -33.31 2.88
CA GLY A 49 -8.16 -32.94 3.00
C GLY A 49 -7.59 -32.31 1.72
N GLN A 50 -7.98 -32.79 0.54
CA GLN A 50 -7.59 -32.19 -0.74
C GLN A 50 -8.26 -30.82 -0.94
N GLU A 51 -9.54 -30.69 -0.61
CA GLU A 51 -10.27 -29.42 -0.66
C GLU A 51 -9.66 -28.39 0.30
N PHE A 52 -9.29 -28.83 1.51
CA PHE A 52 -8.59 -27.99 2.47
C PHE A 52 -7.25 -27.48 1.91
N GLU A 53 -6.40 -28.37 1.39
CA GLU A 53 -5.11 -27.97 0.84
C GLU A 53 -5.25 -27.01 -0.35
N ALA A 54 -6.21 -27.28 -1.25
CA ALA A 54 -6.51 -26.39 -2.37
C ALA A 54 -7.04 -25.02 -1.90
N GLY A 55 -7.94 -25.01 -0.93
CA GLY A 55 -8.51 -23.80 -0.34
C GLY A 55 -7.46 -22.94 0.36
N MET A 56 -6.58 -23.54 1.14
CA MET A 56 -5.49 -22.84 1.83
C MET A 56 -4.49 -22.23 0.83
N LYS A 57 -4.19 -22.95 -0.26
CA LYS A 57 -3.35 -22.43 -1.35
C LYS A 57 -4.01 -21.22 -2.04
N MET A 58 -5.29 -21.29 -2.36
CA MET A 58 -6.03 -20.16 -2.94
C MET A 58 -6.06 -18.97 -2.00
N LEU A 59 -6.33 -19.21 -0.71
CA LEU A 59 -6.36 -18.17 0.31
C LEU A 59 -5.01 -17.45 0.42
N SER A 60 -3.89 -18.19 0.46
CA SER A 60 -2.55 -17.58 0.45
C SER A 60 -2.33 -16.70 -0.79
N GLN A 61 -2.72 -17.17 -1.98
CA GLN A 61 -2.60 -16.36 -3.20
C GLN A 61 -3.43 -15.07 -3.15
N ASP A 62 -4.65 -15.14 -2.63
CA ASP A 62 -5.52 -13.97 -2.54
C ASP A 62 -5.03 -12.97 -1.48
N LEU A 63 -4.45 -13.45 -0.37
CA LEU A 63 -3.77 -12.61 0.61
C LEU A 63 -2.55 -11.91 0.00
N GLY A 64 -1.72 -12.62 -0.77
CA GLY A 64 -0.58 -12.02 -1.47
C GLY A 64 -1.01 -10.94 -2.47
N ARG A 65 -2.11 -11.15 -3.20
CA ARG A 65 -2.71 -10.12 -4.08
C ARG A 65 -3.21 -8.91 -3.30
N LEU A 66 -3.86 -9.13 -2.16
CA LEU A 66 -4.34 -8.05 -1.29
C LEU A 66 -3.19 -7.21 -0.74
N ALA A 67 -2.11 -7.85 -0.26
CA ALA A 67 -0.89 -7.17 0.17
C ALA A 67 -0.27 -6.34 -0.97
N ALA A 68 -0.19 -6.88 -2.18
CA ALA A 68 0.29 -6.15 -3.35
C ALA A 68 -0.57 -4.92 -3.66
N ASN A 69 -1.91 -5.04 -3.57
CA ASN A 69 -2.82 -3.91 -3.77
C ASN A 69 -2.61 -2.81 -2.73
N PHE A 70 -2.42 -3.15 -1.46
CA PHE A 70 -2.08 -2.16 -0.43
C PHE A 70 -0.73 -1.48 -0.69
N GLY A 71 0.28 -2.23 -1.13
CA GLY A 71 1.56 -1.66 -1.55
C GLY A 71 1.43 -0.67 -2.71
N ASN A 72 0.60 -1.00 -3.72
CA ASN A 72 0.33 -0.12 -4.85
C ASN A 72 -0.40 1.16 -4.43
N LEU A 73 -1.39 1.06 -3.54
CA LEU A 73 -2.09 2.23 -3.00
C LEU A 73 -1.15 3.15 -2.22
N HIS A 74 -0.30 2.58 -1.37
CA HIS A 74 0.75 3.32 -0.66
C HIS A 74 1.67 4.07 -1.64
N ALA A 75 2.20 3.37 -2.64
CA ALA A 75 3.10 3.96 -3.65
C ALA A 75 2.43 5.09 -4.44
N ASN A 76 1.19 4.89 -4.89
CA ASN A 76 0.44 5.89 -5.65
C ASN A 76 0.16 7.16 -4.84
N LEU A 77 -0.17 7.02 -3.54
CA LEU A 77 -0.40 8.15 -2.66
C LEU A 77 0.89 8.96 -2.41
N LEU A 78 2.02 8.28 -2.22
CA LEU A 78 3.31 8.95 -2.08
C LEU A 78 3.73 9.66 -3.37
N GLN A 79 3.59 9.01 -4.52
CA GLN A 79 3.91 9.61 -5.81
C GLN A 79 3.06 10.85 -6.10
N GLY A 80 1.75 10.78 -5.82
CA GLY A 80 0.87 11.94 -5.95
C GLY A 80 1.27 13.10 -5.03
N THR A 81 1.69 12.78 -3.81
CA THR A 81 2.14 13.78 -2.84
C THR A 81 3.43 14.48 -3.28
N ASP A 82 4.42 13.73 -3.78
CA ASP A 82 5.69 14.30 -4.21
C ASP A 82 5.53 15.23 -5.41
N VAL A 83 4.61 14.91 -6.34
CA VAL A 83 4.26 15.81 -7.46
C VAL A 83 3.72 17.15 -6.96
N ILE A 84 2.83 17.15 -5.96
CA ILE A 84 2.24 18.37 -5.40
C ILE A 84 3.32 19.22 -4.72
N VAL A 85 4.14 18.60 -3.85
CA VAL A 85 5.20 19.31 -3.12
C VAL A 85 6.22 19.92 -4.10
N HIS A 86 6.59 19.21 -5.16
CA HIS A 86 7.49 19.74 -6.18
C HIS A 86 6.87 20.90 -6.96
N ALA A 87 5.59 20.81 -7.33
CA ALA A 87 4.89 21.88 -8.03
C ALA A 87 4.81 23.16 -7.17
N ASP A 88 4.47 23.04 -5.89
CA ASP A 88 4.38 24.17 -4.96
C ASP A 88 5.75 24.82 -4.70
N SER A 89 6.80 24.00 -4.58
CA SER A 89 8.17 24.49 -4.44
C SER A 89 8.62 25.29 -5.68
N ALA A 90 8.36 24.76 -6.87
CA ALA A 90 8.68 25.44 -8.13
C ALA A 90 7.88 26.74 -8.31
N ALA A 91 6.59 26.74 -7.97
CA ALA A 91 5.76 27.94 -7.98
C ALA A 91 6.31 29.01 -7.02
N ASN A 92 6.66 28.62 -5.79
CA ASN A 92 7.26 29.53 -4.80
C ASN A 92 8.60 30.11 -5.26
N GLN A 93 9.46 29.31 -5.91
CA GLN A 93 10.73 29.80 -6.47
C GLN A 93 10.49 30.82 -7.58
N ASN A 94 9.53 30.56 -8.48
CA ASN A 94 9.17 31.48 -9.55
C ASN A 94 8.59 32.79 -9.00
N VAL A 95 7.73 32.74 -7.98
CA VAL A 95 7.18 33.94 -7.31
C VAL A 95 8.31 34.75 -6.65
N LYS A 96 9.25 34.09 -5.96
CA LYS A 96 10.42 34.77 -5.38
C LYS A 96 11.29 35.42 -6.45
N ALA A 97 11.54 34.74 -7.57
CA ALA A 97 12.34 35.27 -8.67
C ALA A 97 11.67 36.49 -9.31
N ILE A 98 10.35 36.45 -9.53
CA ILE A 98 9.57 37.59 -10.03
C ILE A 98 9.62 38.76 -9.04
N ASN A 99 9.45 38.49 -7.75
CA ASN A 99 9.50 39.53 -6.71
C ASN A 99 10.87 40.22 -6.60
N MET A 100 11.97 39.49 -6.89
CA MET A 100 13.32 40.06 -6.94
C MET A 100 13.60 40.89 -8.21
N GLN A 101 12.84 40.67 -9.29
CA GLN A 101 12.98 41.39 -10.57
C GLN A 101 12.10 42.64 -10.68
N LEU A 102 11.13 42.82 -9.78
CA LEU A 102 10.32 44.03 -9.70
C LEU A 102 11.13 45.18 -9.08
N PRO A 103 11.33 46.32 -9.79
CA PRO A 103 12.10 47.44 -9.29
C PRO A 103 11.27 48.22 -8.26
N GLY A 104 11.33 47.78 -7.00
CA GLY A 104 10.58 48.42 -5.91
C GLY A 104 10.72 47.81 -4.53
N GLY A 105 11.73 46.96 -4.28
CA GLY A 105 11.96 46.36 -2.96
C GLY A 105 12.29 47.39 -1.88
N ARG A 106 11.24 47.87 -1.19
CA ARG A 106 11.23 48.34 0.19
C ARG A 106 10.00 47.77 0.88
#